data_AF-Q6USK4-F1
#
_entry.id   AF-Q6USK4-F1
#
_cell.length_a   1.000
_cell.length_b   1.000
_cell.length_c   1.000
_cell.angle_alpha   90.00
_cell.angle_beta   90.00
_cell.angle_gamma   90.00
#
_symmetry.space_group_name_H-M   'P 1'
#
loop_
_entity.id
_entity.type
_entity.pdbx_description
1 polymer ?
#
loop_
_entity_poly.entity_id
_entity_poly.type
_entity_poly.pdbx_seq_one_letter_code
_entity_poly.pdbx_strand_id
1 'polypeptide(L)'
;EMMEFLKSVFRLDQDQCSHRIVREHLGLKHDNYYELETHIFFDDAFIRTSEDDNDPHVNEYVESLASIIDEAATKVHGTTVRVRPPKVYPTPYGGRLVWTLPGKTKMIAHLKDKKKIRAKKRWSQCMYMYFLLGFRYLVNDELSAHSKEIRGENTYILALDGDIDFQPEALHLLVDYMKKNKTLGAACGRIHPIGSGGMVWYQMFEYAVGHWMQKATEHVIGCVLCSPGCFSLFRGKALMDKSVMKKYTTRSTQAKHYVQYDQGEDRW
;
A
#
# COMPACT_ATOMS: atom_id res chain seq x y z
N GLU A 1 10.40 12.16 -4.59
CA GLU A 1 9.39 11.07 -4.59
C GLU A 1 9.08 10.62 -3.16
N MET A 2 9.98 9.91 -2.46
CA MET A 2 9.72 9.36 -1.12
C MET A 2 9.22 10.37 -0.06
N MET A 3 9.68 11.63 -0.15
CA MET A 3 9.20 12.73 0.70
C MET A 3 7.68 12.97 0.58
N GLU A 4 7.12 12.96 -0.64
CA GLU A 4 5.69 13.21 -0.85
C GLU A 4 4.83 12.04 -0.37
N PHE A 5 5.30 10.81 -0.60
CA PHE A 5 4.70 9.62 -0.02
C PHE A 5 4.66 9.68 1.51
N LEU A 6 5.79 10.01 2.15
CA LEU A 6 5.84 10.11 3.62
C LEU A 6 4.94 11.20 4.15
N LYS A 7 4.86 12.37 3.50
CA LYS A 7 3.91 13.41 3.89
C LYS A 7 2.48 12.87 3.89
N SER A 8 2.09 12.11 2.86
CA SER A 8 0.76 11.49 2.80
C SER A 8 0.53 10.51 3.96
N VAL A 9 1.53 9.69 4.30
CA VAL A 9 1.47 8.78 5.47
C VAL A 9 1.30 9.56 6.78
N PHE A 10 2.06 10.64 6.99
CA PHE A 10 1.94 11.48 8.19
C PHE A 10 0.60 12.21 8.27
N ARG A 11 0.04 12.67 7.14
CA ARG A 11 -1.30 13.26 7.11
C ARG A 11 -2.38 12.25 7.52
N LEU A 12 -2.27 11.00 7.07
CA LEU A 12 -3.16 9.92 7.50
C LEU A 12 -2.98 9.56 8.99
N ASP A 13 -1.75 9.54 9.49
CA ASP A 13 -1.47 9.32 10.92
C ASP A 13 -2.12 10.41 11.78
N GLN A 14 -2.03 11.67 11.35
CA GLN A 14 -2.69 12.80 12.01
C GLN A 14 -4.22 12.69 11.97
N ASP A 15 -4.79 12.38 10.80
CA ASP A 15 -6.23 12.20 10.61
C ASP A 15 -6.78 11.08 11.50
N GLN A 16 -6.18 9.87 11.46
CA GLN A 16 -6.60 8.78 12.32
C GLN A 16 -6.45 9.14 13.81
N CYS A 17 -5.36 9.80 14.20
CA CYS A 17 -5.15 10.23 15.57
C CYS A 17 -6.29 11.14 16.05
N SER A 18 -6.71 12.11 15.22
CA SER A 18 -7.82 13.01 15.53
C SER A 18 -9.13 12.24 15.76
N HIS A 19 -9.47 11.30 14.87
CA HIS A 19 -10.66 10.47 14.99
C HIS A 19 -10.60 9.56 16.22
N ARG A 20 -9.43 9.02 16.56
CA ARG A 20 -9.23 8.19 17.75
C ARG A 20 -9.43 9.00 19.03
N ILE A 21 -8.89 10.21 19.12
CA ILE A 21 -9.10 11.09 20.27
C ILE A 21 -10.59 11.38 20.47
N VAL A 22 -11.29 11.78 19.41
CA VAL A 22 -12.74 12.05 19.46
C VAL A 22 -13.51 10.80 19.93
N ARG A 23 -13.19 9.63 19.37
CA ARG A 23 -13.87 8.37 19.75
C ARG A 23 -13.61 7.97 21.20
N GLU A 24 -12.36 8.01 21.65
CA GLU A 24 -11.95 7.50 22.97
C GLU A 24 -12.28 8.48 24.10
N HIS A 25 -12.11 9.79 23.88
CA HIS A 25 -12.23 10.80 24.93
C HIS A 25 -13.61 11.48 24.94
N LEU A 26 -14.27 11.64 23.79
CA LEU A 26 -15.59 12.26 23.70
C LEU A 26 -16.72 11.24 23.58
N GLY A 27 -16.41 9.95 23.36
CA GLY A 27 -17.40 8.88 23.20
C GLY A 27 -18.28 9.03 21.95
N LEU A 28 -17.94 9.95 21.04
CA LEU A 28 -18.68 10.19 19.82
C LEU A 28 -18.34 9.12 18.78
N LYS A 29 -19.36 8.46 18.24
CA LYS A 29 -19.18 7.59 17.07
C LYS A 29 -18.92 8.45 15.84
N HIS A 30 -17.80 8.17 15.18
CA HIS A 30 -17.46 8.77 13.89
C HIS A 30 -17.64 7.71 12.80
N ASP A 31 -18.52 7.95 11.84
CA ASP A 31 -18.84 6.99 10.77
C ASP A 31 -17.61 6.69 9.88
N ASN A 32 -16.63 7.59 9.86
CA ASN A 32 -15.40 7.49 9.08
C ASN A 32 -14.19 7.02 9.90
N TYR A 33 -14.37 6.44 11.08
CA TYR A 33 -13.26 5.86 11.81
C TYR A 33 -12.63 4.67 11.06
N TYR A 34 -11.31 4.65 10.95
CA TYR A 34 -10.53 3.53 10.42
C TYR A 34 -9.26 3.30 11.27
N GLU A 35 -8.70 2.11 11.15
CA GLU A 35 -7.38 1.79 11.68
C GLU A 35 -6.38 1.67 10.52
N LEU A 36 -5.24 2.37 10.64
CA LEU A 36 -4.19 2.38 9.63
C LEU A 36 -2.94 1.63 10.10
N GLU A 37 -2.39 0.83 9.19
CA GLU A 37 -1.03 0.33 9.26
C GLU A 37 -0.38 0.49 7.89
N THR A 38 0.79 1.14 7.84
CA THR A 38 1.50 1.42 6.60
C THR A 38 2.58 0.36 6.36
N HIS A 39 2.60 -0.22 5.16
CA HIS A 39 3.61 -1.20 4.75
C HIS A 39 4.35 -0.71 3.51
N ILE A 40 5.68 -0.62 3.62
CA ILE A 40 6.58 -0.22 2.53
C ILE A 40 7.42 -1.45 2.17
N PHE A 41 7.49 -1.82 0.89
CA PHE A 41 8.28 -2.97 0.44
C PHE A 41 9.48 -2.50 -0.37
N PHE A 42 10.68 -2.73 0.17
CA PHE A 42 11.92 -2.54 -0.57
C PHE A 42 12.30 -3.85 -1.24
N ASP A 43 12.33 -3.82 -2.57
CA ASP A 43 12.87 -4.91 -3.38
C ASP A 43 14.39 -4.76 -3.49
N ASP A 44 15.11 -5.86 -3.34
CA ASP A 44 16.59 -5.89 -3.29
C ASP A 44 17.20 -4.86 -2.31
N ALA A 45 16.76 -4.94 -1.05
CA ALA A 45 17.11 -3.97 -0.01
C ALA A 45 18.56 -4.07 0.50
N PHE A 46 19.33 -5.07 0.05
CA PHE A 46 20.61 -5.47 0.62
C PHE A 46 21.71 -5.50 -0.44
N ILE A 47 22.78 -4.73 -0.21
CA ILE A 47 23.98 -4.70 -1.04
C ILE A 47 25.01 -5.64 -0.43
N ARG A 48 25.65 -6.44 -1.28
CA ARG A 48 26.72 -7.36 -0.91
C ARG A 48 27.99 -7.03 -1.66
N THR A 49 29.10 -7.09 -0.94
CA THR A 49 30.43 -6.86 -1.51
C THR A 49 30.97 -8.10 -2.23
N SER A 50 30.51 -9.29 -1.83
CA SER A 50 30.87 -10.57 -2.44
C SER A 50 29.73 -11.59 -2.38
N GLU A 51 29.83 -12.69 -3.12
CA GLU A 51 28.83 -13.77 -3.07
C GLU A 51 28.75 -14.45 -1.70
N ASP A 52 29.81 -14.45 -0.90
CA ASP A 52 29.85 -15.08 0.44
C ASP A 52 29.60 -14.07 1.58
N ASP A 53 29.22 -12.84 1.25
CA ASP A 53 28.93 -11.80 2.21
C ASP A 53 27.67 -12.16 3.05
N ASN A 54 27.94 -12.49 4.31
CA ASN A 54 26.96 -12.86 5.33
C ASN A 54 26.44 -11.66 6.14
N ASP A 55 27.03 -10.48 5.98
CA ASP A 55 26.64 -9.25 6.68
C ASP A 55 26.37 -8.11 5.67
N PRO A 56 25.32 -8.24 4.85
CA PRO A 56 25.03 -7.26 3.82
C PRO A 56 24.60 -5.91 4.41
N HIS A 57 25.05 -4.83 3.79
CA HIS A 57 24.55 -3.48 4.11
C HIS A 57 23.21 -3.22 3.44
N VAL A 58 22.40 -2.34 4.02
CA VAL A 58 21.18 -1.88 3.35
C VAL A 58 21.51 -0.97 2.18
N ASN A 59 20.63 -0.90 1.19
CA ASN A 59 20.84 0.00 0.05
C ASN A 59 20.53 1.47 0.40
N GLU A 60 20.96 2.37 -0.49
CA GLU A 60 20.80 3.82 -0.33
C GLU A 60 19.33 4.27 -0.17
N TYR A 61 18.36 3.51 -0.72
CA TYR A 61 16.95 3.85 -0.62
C TYR A 61 16.39 3.61 0.78
N VAL A 62 16.86 2.55 1.46
CA VAL A 62 16.50 2.29 2.86
C VAL A 62 17.12 3.34 3.77
N GLU A 63 18.37 3.73 3.52
CA GLU A 63 19.05 4.79 4.27
C GLU A 63 18.36 6.14 4.07
N SER A 64 17.98 6.45 2.82
CA SER A 64 17.23 7.64 2.47
C SER A 64 15.88 7.68 3.17
N LEU A 65 15.16 6.56 3.25
CA LEU A 65 13.91 6.49 4.02
C LEU A 65 14.14 6.87 5.48
N ALA A 66 15.18 6.30 6.11
CA ALA A 66 15.45 6.57 7.52
C ALA A 66 15.84 8.03 7.79
N SER A 67 16.55 8.68 6.87
CA SER A 67 17.05 10.04 7.05
C SER A 67 15.99 11.14 6.88
N ILE A 68 14.97 10.91 6.04
CA ILE A 68 13.96 11.94 5.71
C ILE A 68 12.69 11.90 6.58
N ILE A 69 12.55 10.90 7.46
CA ILE A 69 11.33 10.72 8.28
C ILE A 69 11.03 11.94 9.16
N ASP A 70 12.05 12.48 9.85
CA ASP A 70 11.89 13.64 10.73
C ASP A 70 11.53 14.91 9.95
N GLU A 71 12.12 15.06 8.76
CA GLU A 71 11.82 16.18 7.87
C GLU A 71 10.38 16.11 7.35
N ALA A 72 9.93 14.93 6.91
CA ALA A 72 8.56 14.71 6.45
C ALA A 72 7.55 14.98 7.57
N ALA A 73 7.80 14.48 8.78
CA ALA A 73 6.97 14.74 9.95
C ALA A 73 6.89 16.24 10.26
N THR A 74 8.05 16.91 10.28
CA THR A 74 8.15 18.36 10.56
C THR A 74 7.36 19.19 9.54
N LYS A 75 7.43 18.83 8.25
CA LYS A 75 6.68 19.52 7.18
C LYS A 75 5.17 19.38 7.34
N VAL A 76 4.67 18.21 7.74
CA VAL A 76 3.22 17.97 7.91
C VAL A 76 2.69 18.63 9.18
N HIS A 77 3.41 18.51 10.29
CA HIS A 77 2.96 19.05 11.58
C HIS A 77 3.20 20.56 11.74
N GLY A 78 3.99 21.18 10.86
CA GLY A 78 4.31 22.61 10.93
C GLY A 78 5.17 23.02 12.13
N THR A 79 5.78 22.03 12.81
CA THR A 79 6.66 22.21 13.97
C THR A 79 7.76 21.16 13.95
N THR A 80 8.86 21.39 14.65
CA THR A 80 9.96 20.42 14.71
C THR A 80 9.49 19.13 15.38
N VAL A 81 9.45 18.04 14.60
CA VAL A 81 9.07 16.71 15.08
C VAL A 81 10.27 15.77 14.92
N ARG A 82 10.58 15.02 15.99
CA ARG A 82 11.56 13.92 15.96
C ARG A 82 10.85 12.61 16.18
N VAL A 83 10.91 11.73 15.20
CA VAL A 83 10.35 10.38 15.27
C VAL A 83 11.39 9.45 15.88
N ARG A 84 10.94 8.54 16.74
CA ARG A 84 11.86 7.57 17.35
C ARG A 84 12.46 6.66 16.27
N PRO A 85 13.74 6.26 16.39
CA PRO A 85 14.35 5.28 15.49
C PRO A 85 13.52 3.99 15.40
N PRO A 86 13.55 3.30 14.25
CA PRO A 86 12.77 2.08 14.07
C PRO A 86 13.27 0.96 14.97
N LYS A 87 12.37 0.08 15.37
CA LYS A 87 12.75 -1.24 15.86
C LYS A 87 13.13 -2.14 14.68
N VAL A 88 14.29 -2.77 14.77
CA VAL A 88 14.82 -3.66 13.73
C VAL A 88 14.51 -5.11 14.08
N TYR A 89 14.02 -5.87 13.10
CA TYR A 89 13.72 -7.29 13.26
C TYR A 89 14.30 -8.10 12.10
N PRO A 90 15.03 -9.20 12.36
CA PRO A 90 15.36 -10.17 11.33
C PRO A 90 14.08 -10.90 10.88
N THR A 91 13.99 -11.24 9.59
CA THR A 91 12.84 -11.96 9.04
C THR A 91 13.30 -13.05 8.08
N PRO A 92 12.48 -14.09 7.81
CA PRO A 92 12.84 -15.14 6.85
C PRO A 92 13.14 -14.62 5.43
N TYR A 93 12.58 -13.47 5.05
CA TYR A 93 12.79 -12.85 3.74
C TYR A 93 13.87 -11.75 3.73
N GLY A 94 14.51 -11.45 4.85
CA GLY A 94 15.48 -10.36 4.97
C GLY A 94 15.40 -9.68 6.33
N GLY A 95 14.84 -8.48 6.37
CA GLY A 95 14.67 -7.69 7.59
C GLY A 95 13.39 -6.87 7.59
N ARG A 96 13.09 -6.25 8.74
CA ARG A 96 11.95 -5.36 8.91
C ARG A 96 12.27 -4.23 9.86
N LEU A 97 11.92 -3.01 9.47
CA LEU A 97 12.01 -1.80 10.29
C LEU A 97 10.60 -1.38 10.69
N VAL A 98 10.38 -1.09 11.97
CA VAL A 98 9.07 -0.72 12.52
C VAL A 98 9.15 0.61 13.27
N TRP A 99 8.48 1.62 12.73
CA TRP A 99 8.27 2.91 13.39
C TRP A 99 6.89 2.97 14.04
N THR A 100 6.82 3.70 15.15
CA THR A 100 5.54 4.19 15.71
C THR A 100 5.51 5.69 15.47
N LEU A 101 4.57 6.12 14.65
CA LEU A 101 4.42 7.53 14.26
C LEU A 101 3.83 8.36 15.41
N PRO A 102 3.89 9.71 15.36
CA PRO A 102 3.37 10.58 16.43
C PRO A 102 1.91 10.29 16.80
N GLY A 103 1.06 10.07 15.80
CA GLY A 103 -0.34 9.68 15.91
C GLY A 103 -0.55 8.20 16.25
N LYS A 104 0.48 7.50 16.72
CA LYS A 104 0.47 6.11 17.22
C LYS A 104 0.17 5.03 16.16
N THR A 105 0.05 5.40 14.88
CA THR A 105 -0.01 4.39 13.82
C THR A 105 1.36 3.74 13.62
N LYS A 106 1.37 2.55 13.01
CA LYS A 106 2.60 1.82 12.71
C LYS A 106 2.96 2.00 11.26
N MET A 107 4.22 2.30 11.00
CA MET A 107 4.82 2.27 9.67
C MET A 107 5.89 1.19 9.65
N ILE A 108 5.82 0.29 8.67
CA ILE A 108 6.62 -0.91 8.60
C ILE A 108 7.31 -0.97 7.24
N ALA A 109 8.64 -0.91 7.21
CA ALA A 109 9.41 -1.20 6.00
C ALA A 109 9.86 -2.66 6.01
N HIS A 110 9.47 -3.39 4.98
CA HIS A 110 9.87 -4.76 4.69
C HIS A 110 11.08 -4.73 3.76
N LEU A 111 12.21 -5.22 4.25
CA LEU A 111 13.47 -5.24 3.52
C LEU A 111 13.66 -6.64 2.93
N LYS A 112 13.51 -6.77 1.61
CA LYS A 112 13.66 -8.07 0.93
C LYS A 112 15.11 -8.31 0.56
N ASP A 113 15.59 -9.50 0.92
CA ASP A 113 16.89 -10.01 0.50
C ASP A 113 16.72 -10.92 -0.72
N LYS A 114 17.32 -10.55 -1.86
CA LYS A 114 17.20 -11.33 -3.10
C LYS A 114 17.75 -12.76 -2.98
N LYS A 115 18.64 -13.04 -2.02
CA LYS A 115 19.14 -14.39 -1.76
C LYS A 115 18.09 -15.27 -1.07
N LYS A 116 17.14 -14.66 -0.32
CA LYS A 116 16.14 -15.38 0.48
C LYS A 116 14.77 -15.44 -0.17
N ILE A 117 14.39 -14.39 -0.90
CA ILE A 117 13.08 -14.29 -1.54
C ILE A 117 13.19 -13.76 -2.97
N ARG A 118 12.25 -14.16 -3.81
CA ARG A 118 12.18 -13.73 -5.21
C ARG A 118 12.06 -12.20 -5.31
N ALA A 119 12.96 -11.61 -6.09
CA ALA A 119 12.91 -10.20 -6.46
C ALA A 119 11.78 -9.93 -7.47
N LYS A 120 11.54 -8.64 -7.75
CA LYS A 120 10.50 -8.03 -8.58
C LYS A 120 9.21 -7.67 -7.84
N LYS A 121 8.53 -6.65 -8.39
CA LYS A 121 7.26 -6.06 -7.91
C LYS A 121 6.18 -7.12 -7.63
N ARG A 122 5.99 -8.08 -8.55
CA ARG A 122 4.98 -9.15 -8.41
C ARG A 122 5.14 -9.99 -7.13
N TRP A 123 6.38 -10.30 -6.77
CA TRP A 123 6.65 -11.11 -5.57
C TRP A 123 6.49 -10.29 -4.29
N SER A 124 6.76 -8.99 -4.34
CA SER A 124 6.39 -8.05 -3.27
C SER A 124 4.85 -7.98 -3.12
N GLN A 125 4.10 -7.97 -4.21
CA GLN A 125 2.63 -8.01 -4.19
C GLN A 125 2.09 -9.28 -3.53
N CYS A 126 2.58 -10.44 -3.97
CA CYS A 126 2.22 -11.73 -3.37
C CYS A 126 2.54 -11.76 -1.87
N MET A 127 3.69 -11.21 -1.49
CA MET A 127 4.14 -11.17 -0.12
C MET A 127 3.22 -10.32 0.76
N TYR A 128 2.85 -9.10 0.36
CA TYR A 128 1.94 -8.30 1.19
C TYR A 128 0.53 -8.90 1.22
N MET A 129 0.02 -9.45 0.13
CA MET A 129 -1.29 -10.09 0.17
C MET A 129 -1.29 -11.30 1.11
N TYR A 130 -0.26 -12.15 1.05
CA TYR A 130 -0.17 -13.31 1.93
C TYR A 130 0.13 -12.93 3.38
N PHE A 131 0.99 -11.93 3.61
CA PHE A 131 1.32 -11.45 4.95
C PHE A 131 0.15 -10.70 5.60
N LEU A 132 -0.53 -9.82 4.87
CA LEU A 132 -1.63 -9.00 5.39
C LEU A 132 -2.94 -9.77 5.46
N LEU A 133 -3.27 -10.57 4.45
CA LEU A 133 -4.53 -11.31 4.40
C LEU A 133 -4.37 -12.74 4.95
N GLY A 134 -3.33 -13.46 4.53
CA GLY A 134 -3.11 -14.84 4.97
C GLY A 134 -2.73 -14.94 6.45
N PHE A 135 -1.62 -14.33 6.83
CA PHE A 135 -1.06 -14.49 8.19
C PHE A 135 -1.90 -13.81 9.28
N ARG A 136 -2.53 -12.65 9.02
CA ARG A 136 -3.36 -11.96 10.02
C ARG A 136 -4.82 -12.41 10.09
N TYR A 137 -5.40 -12.93 9.01
CA TYR A 137 -6.84 -13.28 8.97
C TYR A 137 -7.12 -14.78 8.85
N LEU A 138 -6.41 -15.51 7.99
CA LEU A 138 -6.70 -16.92 7.75
C LEU A 138 -6.16 -17.82 8.87
N VAL A 139 -4.95 -17.52 9.37
CA VAL A 139 -4.20 -18.35 10.33
C VAL A 139 -4.55 -18.06 11.80
N ASN A 140 -5.37 -17.04 12.09
CA ASN A 140 -5.84 -16.81 13.46
C ASN A 140 -7.00 -17.77 13.79
N ASP A 141 -6.68 -18.87 14.47
CA ASP A 141 -7.64 -19.90 14.90
C ASP A 141 -8.57 -19.44 16.04
N GLU A 142 -8.29 -18.29 16.67
CA GLU A 142 -9.14 -17.72 17.72
C GLU A 142 -10.40 -17.04 17.16
N LEU A 143 -10.48 -16.80 15.85
CA LEU A 143 -11.61 -16.12 15.21
C LEU A 143 -12.59 -17.12 14.60
N SER A 144 -13.88 -16.97 14.93
CA SER A 144 -14.95 -17.72 14.27
C SER A 144 -15.01 -17.42 12.76
N ALA A 145 -15.56 -18.35 11.97
CA ALA A 145 -15.75 -18.15 10.53
C ALA A 145 -16.56 -16.88 10.21
N HIS A 146 -17.59 -16.59 11.00
CA HIS A 146 -18.40 -15.38 10.85
C HIS A 146 -17.61 -14.10 11.15
N SER A 147 -16.78 -14.12 12.20
CA SER A 147 -15.90 -12.99 12.53
C SER A 147 -14.86 -12.76 11.44
N LYS A 148 -14.30 -13.82 10.85
CA LYS A 148 -13.38 -13.73 9.70
C LYS A 148 -14.04 -13.08 8.48
N GLU A 149 -15.30 -13.43 8.20
CA GLU A 149 -16.07 -12.83 7.10
C GLU A 149 -16.31 -11.33 7.31
N ILE A 150 -16.87 -10.93 8.46
CA ILE A 150 -17.12 -9.51 8.77
C ILE A 150 -15.83 -8.70 8.70
N ARG A 151 -14.73 -9.23 9.22
CA ARG A 151 -13.45 -8.53 9.21
C ARG A 151 -12.90 -8.42 7.78
N GLY A 152 -13.02 -9.47 6.97
CA GLY A 152 -12.63 -9.46 5.56
C GLY A 152 -13.43 -8.46 4.72
N GLU A 153 -14.70 -8.24 5.06
CA GLU A 153 -15.53 -7.21 4.42
C GLU A 153 -15.10 -5.79 4.79
N ASN A 154 -14.60 -5.57 6.00
CA ASN A 154 -14.20 -4.26 6.52
C ASN A 154 -12.69 -4.02 6.52
N THR A 155 -11.92 -4.90 5.89
CA THR A 155 -10.47 -4.75 5.69
C THR A 155 -10.21 -4.33 4.27
N TYR A 156 -9.37 -3.32 4.11
CA TYR A 156 -9.00 -2.79 2.81
C TYR A 156 -7.48 -2.71 2.67
N ILE A 157 -6.98 -2.90 1.46
CA ILE A 157 -5.58 -2.68 1.10
C ILE A 157 -5.55 -1.50 0.14
N LEU A 158 -4.94 -0.39 0.57
CA LEU A 158 -4.64 0.73 -0.29
C LEU A 158 -3.26 0.50 -0.93
N ALA A 159 -3.24 0.26 -2.24
CA ALA A 159 -2.01 0.22 -3.02
C ALA A 159 -1.66 1.64 -3.48
N LEU A 160 -0.40 2.02 -3.24
CA LEU A 160 0.15 3.33 -3.54
C LEU A 160 1.48 3.20 -4.27
N ASP A 161 1.73 4.10 -5.21
CA ASP A 161 3.06 4.31 -5.78
C ASP A 161 3.87 5.26 -4.86
N GLY A 162 5.20 5.16 -4.94
CA GLY A 162 6.13 5.84 -4.02
C GLY A 162 6.26 7.36 -4.19
N ASP A 163 5.59 7.92 -5.19
CA ASP A 163 5.59 9.34 -5.55
C ASP A 163 4.21 10.01 -5.38
N ILE A 164 3.23 9.29 -4.84
CA ILE A 164 1.86 9.78 -4.73
C ILE A 164 1.68 10.69 -3.52
N ASP A 165 1.14 11.87 -3.79
CA ASP A 165 0.73 12.86 -2.80
C ASP A 165 -0.80 12.92 -2.70
N PHE A 166 -1.35 12.69 -1.51
CA PHE A 166 -2.79 12.75 -1.30
C PHE A 166 -3.17 13.25 0.10
N GLN A 167 -4.44 13.62 0.23
CA GLN A 167 -5.05 14.08 1.46
C GLN A 167 -5.98 12.99 2.04
N PRO A 168 -6.18 12.93 3.37
CA PRO A 168 -7.05 11.94 4.01
C PRO A 168 -8.48 11.89 3.45
N GLU A 169 -9.02 13.02 3.01
CA GLU A 169 -10.34 13.12 2.39
C GLU A 169 -10.47 12.25 1.13
N ALA A 170 -9.38 12.10 0.36
CA ALA A 170 -9.37 11.21 -0.80
C ALA A 170 -9.53 9.74 -0.40
N LEU A 171 -8.92 9.33 0.72
CA LEU A 171 -9.11 8.00 1.29
C LEU A 171 -10.53 7.81 1.82
N HIS A 172 -11.09 8.80 2.52
CA HIS A 172 -12.46 8.74 3.01
C HIS A 172 -13.47 8.52 1.87
N LEU A 173 -13.31 9.23 0.76
CA LEU A 173 -14.17 9.04 -0.41
C LEU A 173 -14.12 7.59 -0.94
N LEU A 174 -12.92 7.00 -1.09
CA LEU A 174 -12.79 5.61 -1.51
C LEU A 174 -13.45 4.64 -0.51
N VAL A 175 -13.22 4.84 0.77
CA VAL A 175 -13.82 4.01 1.83
C VAL A 175 -15.34 4.14 1.83
N ASP A 176 -15.90 5.33 1.63
CA ASP A 176 -17.33 5.56 1.58
C ASP A 176 -17.98 4.88 0.36
N TYR A 177 -17.32 4.88 -0.81
CA TYR A 177 -17.75 4.09 -1.95
C TYR A 177 -17.75 2.59 -1.64
N MET A 178 -16.72 2.09 -0.96
CA MET A 178 -16.64 0.69 -0.54
C MET A 178 -17.70 0.33 0.52
N LYS A 179 -18.07 1.26 1.42
CA LYS A 179 -19.15 1.04 2.40
C LYS A 179 -20.53 0.96 1.74
N LYS A 180 -20.78 1.79 0.72
CA LYS A 180 -22.06 1.83 -0.01
C LYS A 180 -22.35 0.52 -0.73
N ASN A 181 -21.33 -0.13 -1.29
CA ASN A 181 -21.50 -1.41 -1.99
C ASN A 181 -20.56 -2.50 -1.45
N LYS A 182 -21.13 -3.45 -0.70
CA LYS A 182 -20.39 -4.59 -0.11
C LYS A 182 -19.82 -5.55 -1.15
N THR A 183 -20.38 -5.62 -2.36
CA THR A 183 -19.86 -6.48 -3.44
C THR A 183 -18.73 -5.83 -4.23
N LEU A 184 -18.48 -4.52 -4.03
CA LEU A 184 -17.39 -3.81 -4.70
C LEU A 184 -16.04 -4.35 -4.21
N GLY A 185 -15.26 -4.92 -5.14
CA GLY A 185 -13.97 -5.53 -4.85
C GLY A 185 -12.79 -4.54 -4.85
N ALA A 186 -12.87 -3.48 -5.64
CA ALA A 186 -11.85 -2.45 -5.71
C ALA A 186 -12.44 -1.09 -6.10
N ALA A 187 -11.81 -0.01 -5.64
CA ALA A 187 -12.10 1.36 -6.03
C ALA A 187 -10.79 2.10 -6.35
N CYS A 188 -10.74 2.83 -7.45
CA CYS A 188 -9.56 3.57 -7.88
C CYS A 188 -9.83 5.07 -7.82
N GLY A 189 -8.89 5.84 -7.29
CA GLY A 189 -8.94 7.30 -7.38
C GLY A 189 -8.52 7.82 -8.75
N ARG A 190 -8.85 9.08 -9.01
CA ARG A 190 -8.35 9.80 -10.19
C ARG A 190 -6.99 10.40 -9.86
N ILE A 191 -6.02 10.17 -10.73
CA ILE A 191 -4.69 10.78 -10.63
C ILE A 191 -4.62 12.01 -11.51
N HIS A 192 -3.98 13.05 -10.99
CA HIS A 192 -3.71 14.28 -11.70
C HIS A 192 -2.20 14.53 -11.73
N PRO A 193 -1.56 14.50 -12.92
CA PRO A 193 -0.17 14.90 -13.05
C PRO A 193 0.02 16.34 -12.58
N ILE A 194 1.07 16.60 -11.82
CA ILE A 194 1.45 17.93 -11.35
C ILE A 194 2.75 18.32 -12.07
N GLY A 195 2.79 19.53 -12.65
CA GLY A 195 3.96 20.05 -13.35
C GLY A 195 3.61 20.99 -14.50
N SER A 196 4.58 21.29 -15.35
CA SER A 196 4.43 22.16 -16.52
C SER A 196 5.17 21.62 -17.74
N GLY A 197 4.68 21.95 -18.94
CA GLY A 197 5.31 21.62 -20.22
C GLY A 197 4.52 20.60 -21.03
N GLY A 198 4.90 20.44 -22.30
CA GLY A 198 4.15 19.63 -23.27
C GLY A 198 3.99 18.16 -22.87
N MET A 199 4.99 17.58 -22.19
CA MET A 199 4.90 16.21 -21.67
C MET A 199 3.82 16.07 -20.59
N VAL A 200 3.74 17.02 -19.65
CA VAL A 200 2.72 17.02 -18.60
C VAL A 200 1.34 17.20 -19.21
N TRP A 201 1.19 18.08 -20.22
CA TRP A 201 -0.08 18.25 -20.91
C TRP A 201 -0.54 16.98 -21.63
N TYR A 202 0.39 16.28 -22.28
CA TYR A 202 0.11 14.98 -22.90
C TYR A 202 -0.35 13.97 -21.86
N GLN A 203 0.37 13.86 -20.73
CA GLN A 203 -0.03 12.98 -19.62
C GLN A 203 -1.41 13.35 -19.09
N MET A 204 -1.70 14.64 -18.85
CA MET A 204 -3.01 15.10 -18.40
C MET A 204 -4.13 14.65 -19.34
N PHE A 205 -3.90 14.76 -20.66
CA PHE A 205 -4.85 14.27 -21.66
C PHE A 205 -5.02 12.74 -21.60
N GLU A 206 -3.92 11.98 -21.59
CA GLU A 206 -3.95 10.52 -21.53
C GLU A 206 -4.69 10.01 -20.29
N TYR A 207 -4.36 10.54 -19.11
CA TYR A 207 -5.04 10.18 -17.86
C TYR A 207 -6.52 10.59 -17.85
N ALA A 208 -6.86 11.73 -18.44
CA ALA A 208 -8.27 12.15 -18.56
C ALA A 208 -9.07 11.22 -19.47
N VAL A 209 -8.53 10.84 -20.63
CA VAL A 209 -9.17 9.90 -21.55
C VAL A 209 -9.31 8.52 -20.90
N GLY A 210 -8.26 8.01 -20.26
CA GLY A 210 -8.31 6.75 -19.52
C GLY A 210 -9.39 6.76 -18.44
N HIS A 211 -9.50 7.85 -17.67
CA HIS A 211 -10.50 7.98 -16.63
C HIS A 211 -11.94 8.09 -17.19
N TRP A 212 -12.17 8.96 -18.16
CA TRP A 212 -13.53 9.21 -18.66
C TRP A 212 -14.06 8.14 -19.61
N MET A 213 -13.20 7.51 -20.40
CA MET A 213 -13.62 6.50 -21.37
C MET A 213 -13.39 5.08 -20.84
N GLN A 214 -12.15 4.73 -20.50
CA GLN A 214 -11.82 3.35 -20.12
C GLN A 214 -12.43 3.00 -18.77
N LYS A 215 -12.24 3.83 -17.73
CA LYS A 215 -12.78 3.53 -16.39
C LYS A 215 -14.30 3.60 -16.31
N ALA A 216 -14.93 4.52 -17.05
CA ALA A 216 -16.39 4.53 -17.16
C ALA A 216 -16.90 3.24 -17.82
N THR A 217 -16.24 2.76 -18.88
CA THR A 217 -16.58 1.50 -19.54
C THR A 217 -16.38 0.30 -18.62
N GLU A 218 -15.24 0.20 -17.93
CA GLU A 218 -14.96 -0.85 -16.95
C GLU A 218 -16.02 -0.88 -15.84
N HIS A 219 -16.47 0.30 -15.37
CA HIS A 219 -17.52 0.40 -14.38
C HIS A 219 -18.86 -0.13 -14.89
N VAL A 220 -19.25 0.19 -16.13
CA VAL A 220 -20.48 -0.32 -16.76
C VAL A 220 -20.41 -1.83 -17.01
N ILE A 221 -19.27 -2.34 -17.45
CA ILE A 221 -19.06 -3.78 -17.69
C ILE A 221 -18.96 -4.56 -16.37
N GLY A 222 -18.61 -3.90 -15.27
CA GLY A 222 -18.40 -4.54 -13.96
C GLY A 222 -17.09 -5.33 -13.89
N CYS A 223 -16.15 -5.08 -14.81
CA CYS A 223 -14.85 -5.75 -14.85
C CYS A 223 -13.74 -4.70 -14.95
N VAL A 224 -12.85 -4.67 -13.96
CA VAL A 224 -11.69 -3.78 -13.94
C VAL A 224 -10.55 -4.47 -14.70
N LEU A 225 -10.19 -3.92 -15.85
CA LEU A 225 -9.14 -4.45 -16.72
C LEU A 225 -7.73 -4.11 -16.21
N CYS A 226 -7.60 -3.00 -15.49
CA CYS A 226 -6.36 -2.59 -14.81
C CYS A 226 -6.67 -1.63 -13.66
N SER A 227 -6.43 -2.01 -12.40
CA SER A 227 -6.42 -1.02 -11.31
C SER A 227 -5.03 -0.40 -11.26
N PRO A 228 -4.84 0.89 -11.62
CA PRO A 228 -3.52 1.49 -11.58
C PRO A 228 -3.03 1.48 -10.12
N GLY A 229 -1.82 0.97 -9.88
CA GLY A 229 -1.25 0.74 -8.55
C GLY A 229 -1.00 2.02 -7.73
N CYS A 230 -1.19 3.19 -8.34
CA CYS A 230 -0.93 4.50 -7.78
C CYS A 230 -1.87 4.92 -6.64
N PHE A 231 -3.18 4.66 -6.75
CA PHE A 231 -4.15 5.00 -5.71
C PHE A 231 -5.41 4.13 -5.81
N SER A 232 -5.25 2.86 -5.44
CA SER A 232 -6.30 1.84 -5.56
C SER A 232 -6.57 1.14 -4.25
N LEU A 233 -7.83 1.14 -3.82
CA LEU A 233 -8.30 0.50 -2.59
C LEU A 233 -8.97 -0.83 -2.93
N PHE A 234 -8.44 -1.93 -2.41
CA PHE A 234 -8.94 -3.29 -2.62
C PHE A 234 -9.59 -3.83 -1.36
N ARG A 235 -10.72 -4.52 -1.49
CA ARG A 235 -11.36 -5.22 -0.37
C ARG A 235 -10.62 -6.52 -0.06
N GLY A 236 -10.36 -6.76 1.22
CA GLY A 236 -9.75 -8.01 1.69
C GLY A 236 -10.53 -9.24 1.23
N LYS A 237 -11.86 -9.26 1.39
CA LYS A 237 -12.73 -10.36 0.91
C LYS A 237 -12.56 -10.67 -0.58
N ALA A 238 -12.38 -9.66 -1.42
CA ALA A 238 -12.19 -9.85 -2.86
C ALA A 238 -10.80 -10.42 -3.19
N LEU A 239 -9.76 -9.96 -2.49
CA LEU A 239 -8.40 -10.47 -2.67
C LEU A 239 -8.20 -11.89 -2.10
N MET A 240 -8.96 -12.26 -1.07
CA MET A 240 -8.92 -13.59 -0.45
C MET A 240 -9.63 -14.68 -1.27
N ASP A 241 -10.25 -14.34 -2.41
CA ASP A 241 -10.78 -15.34 -3.30
C ASP A 241 -9.66 -16.29 -3.75
N LYS A 242 -9.89 -17.60 -3.63
CA LYS A 242 -8.92 -18.65 -3.96
C LYS A 242 -8.40 -18.51 -5.39
N SER A 243 -9.24 -18.04 -6.32
CA SER A 243 -8.87 -17.83 -7.71
C SER A 243 -7.85 -16.71 -7.88
N VAL A 244 -7.97 -15.62 -7.11
CA VAL A 244 -7.10 -14.44 -7.18
C VAL A 244 -5.71 -14.78 -6.66
N MET A 245 -5.60 -15.32 -5.44
CA MET A 245 -4.30 -15.67 -4.86
C MET A 245 -3.54 -16.72 -5.70
N LYS A 246 -4.26 -17.73 -6.21
CA LYS A 246 -3.67 -18.75 -7.09
C LYS A 246 -3.10 -18.10 -8.35
N LYS A 247 -3.84 -17.18 -8.97
CA LYS A 247 -3.40 -16.46 -10.17
C LYS A 247 -2.14 -15.62 -9.92
N TYR A 248 -2.07 -14.91 -8.80
CA TYR A 248 -0.90 -14.10 -8.44
C TYR A 248 0.38 -14.92 -8.20
N THR A 249 0.23 -16.11 -7.60
CA THR A 249 1.36 -17.02 -7.34
C THR A 249 1.82 -17.84 -8.55
N THR A 250 1.11 -17.74 -9.68
CA THR A 250 1.39 -18.55 -10.86
C THR A 250 2.73 -18.14 -11.48
N ARG A 251 3.61 -19.11 -11.72
CA ARG A 251 4.91 -18.85 -12.36
C ARG A 251 4.71 -18.54 -13.84
N SER A 252 5.32 -17.45 -14.30
CA SER A 252 5.39 -17.11 -15.72
C SER A 252 6.16 -18.19 -16.48
N THR A 253 5.48 -18.81 -17.45
CA THR A 253 5.99 -19.89 -18.31
C THR A 253 5.73 -19.62 -19.79
N GLN A 254 4.81 -18.71 -20.12
CA GLN A 254 4.45 -18.31 -21.48
C GLN A 254 4.78 -16.83 -21.69
N ALA A 255 5.07 -16.43 -22.93
CA ALA A 255 5.40 -15.04 -23.28
C ALA A 255 4.36 -14.03 -22.73
N LYS A 256 3.07 -14.34 -22.85
CA LYS A 256 1.99 -13.51 -22.30
C LYS A 256 2.08 -13.33 -20.77
N HIS A 257 2.52 -14.35 -20.04
CA HIS A 257 2.65 -14.29 -18.58
C HIS A 257 3.77 -13.34 -18.17
N TYR A 258 4.85 -13.27 -18.94
CA TYR A 258 5.93 -12.32 -18.67
C TYR A 258 5.49 -10.87 -18.88
N VAL A 259 4.65 -10.60 -19.88
CA VAL A 259 4.10 -9.25 -20.09
C VAL A 259 3.08 -8.89 -19.01
N GLN A 260 2.19 -9.82 -18.67
CA GLN A 260 1.09 -9.56 -17.75
C GLN A 260 1.50 -9.59 -16.27
N TYR A 261 2.27 -10.60 -15.85
CA TYR A 261 2.52 -10.87 -14.42
C TYR A 261 3.85 -10.26 -13.93
N ASP A 262 4.91 -10.34 -14.74
CA ASP A 262 6.24 -9.92 -14.29
C ASP A 262 6.41 -8.38 -14.27
N GLN A 263 5.62 -7.65 -15.06
CA GLN A 263 5.60 -6.17 -15.04
C GLN A 263 4.88 -5.60 -13.81
N GLY A 264 4.09 -6.41 -13.11
CA GLY A 264 3.40 -6.01 -11.87
C GLY A 264 2.24 -5.02 -12.07
N GLU A 265 1.89 -4.72 -13.32
CA GLU A 265 0.77 -3.83 -13.66
C GLU A 265 -0.52 -4.58 -14.03
N ASP A 266 -0.48 -5.93 -14.07
CA ASP A 266 -1.62 -6.83 -14.34
C ASP A 266 -2.65 -6.21 -15.32
N ARG A 267 -2.18 -5.80 -16.51
CA ARG A 267 -3.04 -5.27 -17.57
C ARG A 267 -3.70 -6.46 -18.30
N TRP A 268 -5.03 -6.57 -18.20
CA TRP A 268 -5.82 -7.66 -18.78
C TRP A 268 -6.59 -7.23 -20.03
#